data_AF-A0A3R7FPT7-F1
#
_entry.id   AF-A0A3R7FPT7-F1
#
_cell.length_a   1.000
_cell.length_b   1.000
_cell.length_c   1.000
_cell.angle_alpha   90.00
_cell.angle_beta   90.00
_cell.angle_gamma   90.00
#
_symmetry.space_group_name_H-M   'P 1'
#
loop_
_entity.id
_entity.type
_entity.pdbx_description
1 polymer ?
#
loop_
_entity_poly.entity_id
_entity_poly.type
_entity_poly.pdbx_seq_one_letter_code
_entity_poly.pdbx_strand_id
1 'polypeptide(L)'
;MEMEVPEAASERLPPAPSRKSVDFFHLFRYSNTKEKVMIVCGALLSIATGSGDPVLYFLFGDVVNDLSGTPQGFVKRINKTAVWFAVLAVAHLVCGFLQMFFFNYTALLQAKRIRKIYFKSVLNQDIAWFDGQYSGTLINQLTESIDHIEKGIGIKFGLFIQYMSTFVVGLIVGFFKGWKLALVAIATLPLNLIAFGVFAFVMKRFFQLEFQAYAQAAAIAGEVFAAIRTVVAFGGEEKEHKRYIEKLHDAEKVGIKKSTAIGASTGFLGMIIFCSAALIFWYGIKLVLEEQYDPGAVVIIFFNILLGTISVGSAMPNYEYFAAAKSSAVEIFNTIQRNPPIDKRREGKLLPGIKGELDIQDVSFTYESRPTTKVSQNMFTQLLNYVGFHAKYKCTQ
;
A
#
# COMPACT_ATOMS: atom_id res chain seq x y z
N MET A 1 17.03 42.89 -34.82
CA MET A 1 18.14 42.47 -33.93
C MET A 1 17.47 41.71 -32.79
N GLU A 2 17.02 40.49 -33.09
CA GLU A 2 16.41 39.61 -32.10
C GLU A 2 17.53 38.97 -31.29
N MET A 3 17.51 39.18 -29.98
CA MET A 3 18.40 38.49 -29.04
C MET A 3 17.85 37.08 -28.84
N GLU A 4 18.49 36.09 -29.46
CA GLU A 4 18.34 34.69 -29.07
C GLU A 4 18.90 34.51 -27.65
N VAL A 5 18.00 34.19 -26.72
CA VAL A 5 18.37 33.71 -25.38
C VAL A 5 18.87 32.27 -25.56
N PRO A 6 20.10 31.91 -25.15
CA PRO A 6 20.58 30.56 -25.30
C PRO A 6 19.75 29.62 -24.41
N GLU A 7 19.13 28.65 -25.07
CA GLU A 7 18.38 27.56 -24.48
C GLU A 7 19.30 26.83 -23.48
N ALA A 8 19.00 26.94 -22.19
CA ALA A 8 19.72 26.23 -21.14
C ALA A 8 19.62 24.73 -21.43
N ALA A 9 20.71 24.14 -21.90
CA ALA A 9 20.83 22.71 -22.14
C ALA A 9 20.41 21.97 -20.87
N SER A 10 19.23 21.34 -20.92
CA SER A 10 18.80 20.38 -19.92
C SER A 10 19.82 19.24 -19.89
N GLU A 11 20.81 19.34 -19.00
CA GLU A 11 21.71 18.24 -18.68
C GLU A 11 20.85 17.08 -18.18
N ARG A 12 20.60 16.13 -19.08
CA ARG A 12 19.91 14.87 -18.78
C ARG A 12 20.75 14.17 -17.71
N LEU A 13 20.21 14.14 -16.49
CA LEU A 13 20.69 13.27 -15.42
C LEU A 13 20.97 11.87 -16.00
N PRO A 14 22.09 11.22 -15.62
CA PRO A 14 22.39 9.88 -16.10
C PRO A 14 21.22 8.93 -15.82
N PRO A 15 20.94 7.97 -16.72
CA PRO A 15 19.82 7.06 -16.56
C PRO A 15 19.93 6.35 -15.22
N ALA A 16 18.87 6.44 -14.41
CA ALA A 16 18.80 5.79 -13.11
C ALA A 16 19.16 4.30 -13.28
N PRO A 17 20.04 3.74 -12.43
CA PRO A 17 20.47 2.35 -12.55
C PRO A 17 19.25 1.42 -12.57
N SER A 18 19.29 0.39 -13.42
CA SER A 18 18.20 -0.57 -13.63
C SER A 18 17.62 -1.02 -12.29
N ARG A 19 16.40 -0.58 -11.98
CA ARG A 19 15.70 -0.91 -10.73
C ARG A 19 15.44 -2.41 -10.70
N LYS A 20 16.31 -3.17 -10.04
CA LYS A 20 16.05 -4.59 -9.74
C LYS A 20 14.75 -4.65 -8.93
N SER A 21 13.74 -5.32 -9.48
CA SER A 21 12.48 -5.55 -8.78
C SER A 21 12.74 -6.33 -7.50
N VAL A 22 12.17 -5.87 -6.39
CA VAL A 22 12.25 -6.57 -5.12
C VAL A 22 11.10 -7.58 -5.05
N ASP A 23 11.45 -8.86 -4.83
CA ASP A 23 10.46 -9.89 -4.56
C ASP A 23 9.68 -9.61 -3.28
N PHE A 24 8.41 -10.03 -3.22
CA PHE A 24 7.55 -9.74 -2.07
C PHE A 24 8.14 -10.32 -0.78
N PHE A 25 8.61 -11.57 -0.82
CA PHE A 25 9.20 -12.23 0.34
C PHE A 25 10.52 -11.59 0.80
N HIS A 26 11.22 -10.89 -0.10
CA HIS A 26 12.43 -10.16 0.24
C HIS A 26 12.15 -8.91 1.09
N LEU A 27 10.89 -8.43 1.15
CA LEU A 27 10.47 -7.39 2.11
C LEU A 27 10.70 -7.84 3.57
N PHE A 28 10.54 -9.14 3.85
CA PHE A 28 10.70 -9.72 5.19
C PHE A 28 12.16 -10.05 5.55
N ARG A 29 13.15 -9.64 4.76
CA ARG A 29 14.58 -10.00 4.98
C ARG A 29 15.12 -9.54 6.33
N TYR A 30 14.62 -8.42 6.85
CA TYR A 30 15.05 -7.85 8.12
C TYR A 30 14.28 -8.42 9.31
N SER A 31 13.49 -9.48 9.13
CA SER A 31 12.73 -10.15 10.19
C SER A 31 13.61 -11.09 11.03
N ASN A 32 13.47 -11.04 12.35
CA ASN A 32 14.07 -12.01 13.27
C ASN A 32 13.35 -13.37 13.20
N THR A 33 13.99 -14.45 13.66
CA THR A 33 13.35 -15.79 13.67
C THR A 33 12.04 -15.83 14.46
N LYS A 34 11.97 -15.16 15.62
CA LYS A 34 10.72 -15.04 16.40
C LYS A 34 9.62 -14.29 15.63
N GLU A 35 9.99 -13.22 14.94
CA GLU A 35 9.07 -12.41 14.12
C GLU A 35 8.54 -13.23 12.93
N LYS A 36 9.40 -14.06 12.29
CA LYS A 36 8.97 -14.99 11.23
C LYS A 36 7.95 -16.02 11.74
N VAL A 37 8.17 -16.58 12.93
CA VAL A 37 7.19 -17.49 13.55
C VAL A 37 5.87 -16.77 13.79
N MET A 38 5.88 -15.54 14.32
CA MET A 38 4.67 -14.74 14.52
C MET A 38 3.94 -14.44 13.21
N ILE A 39 4.67 -14.18 12.12
CA ILE A 39 4.07 -13.97 10.78
C ILE A 39 3.40 -15.25 10.27
N VAL A 40 4.03 -16.41 10.43
CA VAL A 40 3.44 -17.70 10.04
C VAL A 40 2.21 -18.02 10.89
N CYS A 41 2.28 -17.82 12.20
CA CYS A 41 1.13 -17.94 13.08
C CYS A 41 0.01 -16.97 12.69
N GLY A 42 0.35 -15.71 12.37
CA GLY A 42 -0.60 -14.72 11.86
C GLY A 42 -1.27 -15.17 10.57
N ALA A 43 -0.53 -15.74 9.62
CA ALA A 43 -1.09 -16.27 8.38
C ALA A 43 -2.04 -17.46 8.60
N LEU A 44 -1.70 -18.39 9.51
CA LEU A 44 -2.59 -19.49 9.88
C LEU A 44 -3.86 -18.97 10.57
N LEU A 45 -3.74 -17.97 11.45
CA LEU A 45 -4.89 -17.33 12.08
C LEU A 45 -5.73 -16.55 11.06
N SER A 46 -5.15 -15.91 10.04
CA SER A 46 -5.90 -15.30 8.94
C SER A 46 -6.74 -16.31 8.17
N ILE A 47 -6.20 -17.51 7.93
CA ILE A 47 -6.95 -18.60 7.31
C ILE A 47 -8.10 -19.05 8.21
N ALA A 48 -7.83 -19.21 9.52
CA ALA A 48 -8.85 -19.58 10.50
C ALA A 48 -9.98 -18.52 10.59
N THR A 49 -9.64 -17.24 10.74
CA THR A 49 -10.60 -16.13 10.75
C THR A 49 -11.40 -16.09 9.44
N GLY A 50 -10.73 -16.25 8.28
CA GLY A 50 -11.38 -16.26 6.98
C GLY A 50 -12.33 -17.44 6.76
N SER A 51 -12.05 -18.59 7.37
CA SER A 51 -12.94 -19.75 7.39
C SER A 51 -14.15 -19.59 8.31
N GLY A 52 -14.13 -18.60 9.21
CA GLY A 52 -15.19 -18.37 10.19
C GLY A 52 -16.54 -18.08 9.55
N ASP A 53 -16.60 -17.21 8.55
CA ASP A 53 -17.87 -16.84 7.91
C ASP A 53 -18.50 -17.99 7.10
N PRO A 54 -17.74 -18.79 6.32
CA PRO A 54 -18.29 -20.00 5.70
C PRO A 54 -18.85 -21.01 6.69
N VAL A 55 -18.17 -21.19 7.83
CA VAL A 55 -18.63 -22.09 8.90
C VAL A 55 -19.88 -21.54 9.59
N LEU A 56 -19.99 -20.22 9.74
CA LEU A 56 -21.19 -19.56 10.26
C LEU A 56 -22.41 -19.89 9.39
N TYR A 57 -22.28 -19.78 8.07
CA TYR A 57 -23.39 -20.10 7.16
C TYR A 57 -23.70 -21.59 7.13
N PHE A 58 -22.71 -22.46 7.30
CA PHE A 58 -22.95 -23.89 7.48
C PHE A 58 -23.87 -24.15 8.69
N LEU A 59 -23.55 -23.57 9.86
CA LEU A 59 -24.39 -23.67 11.05
C LEU A 59 -25.78 -23.07 10.82
N PHE A 60 -25.86 -21.98 10.07
CA PHE A 60 -27.14 -21.36 9.72
C PHE A 60 -28.00 -22.29 8.86
N GLY A 61 -27.41 -23.03 7.91
CA GLY A 61 -28.14 -24.01 7.12
C GLY A 61 -28.66 -25.18 7.95
N ASP A 62 -27.94 -25.61 8.99
CA ASP A 62 -28.43 -26.62 9.93
C ASP A 62 -29.68 -26.13 10.68
N VAL A 63 -29.71 -24.84 11.08
CA VAL A 63 -30.91 -24.22 11.68
C VAL A 63 -32.08 -24.21 10.69
N VAL A 64 -31.82 -23.89 9.42
CA VAL A 64 -32.87 -23.91 8.37
C VAL A 64 -33.42 -25.33 8.19
N ASN A 65 -32.56 -26.34 8.16
CA ASN A 65 -32.97 -27.74 8.08
C ASN A 65 -33.82 -28.16 9.29
N ASP A 66 -33.39 -27.78 10.50
CA ASP A 66 -34.11 -28.06 11.74
C ASP A 66 -35.49 -27.38 11.80
N LEU A 67 -35.63 -26.19 11.22
CA LEU A 67 -36.90 -25.47 11.09
C LEU A 67 -37.86 -26.13 10.10
N SER A 68 -37.33 -26.75 9.03
CA SER A 68 -38.13 -27.51 8.06
C SER A 68 -38.47 -28.95 8.49
N GLY A 69 -37.84 -29.44 9.56
CA GLY A 69 -37.96 -30.82 10.04
C GLY A 69 -39.08 -31.06 11.06
N THR A 70 -39.08 -32.24 11.70
CA THR A 70 -40.11 -32.63 12.67
C THR A 70 -40.00 -31.87 14.01
N PRO A 71 -41.14 -31.49 14.66
CA PRO A 71 -41.13 -30.68 15.89
C PRO A 71 -40.50 -31.35 17.11
N GLN A 72 -40.37 -32.68 17.11
CA GLN A 72 -39.83 -33.43 18.25
C GLN A 72 -38.33 -33.15 18.43
N GLY A 73 -37.94 -32.67 19.60
CA GLY A 73 -36.54 -32.40 19.94
C GLY A 73 -35.96 -31.11 19.31
N PHE A 74 -36.78 -30.30 18.64
CA PHE A 74 -36.41 -29.04 18.00
C PHE A 74 -35.61 -28.09 18.91
N VAL A 75 -36.14 -27.83 20.12
CA VAL A 75 -35.48 -26.95 21.11
C VAL A 75 -34.09 -27.46 21.49
N LYS A 76 -33.91 -28.78 21.59
CA LYS A 76 -32.62 -29.39 21.94
C LYS A 76 -31.60 -29.25 20.81
N ARG A 77 -32.03 -29.38 19.55
CA ARG A 77 -31.16 -29.20 18.37
C ARG A 77 -30.76 -27.73 18.21
N ILE A 78 -31.70 -26.80 18.28
CA ILE A 78 -31.41 -25.37 18.22
C ILE A 78 -30.50 -24.92 19.37
N ASN A 79 -30.75 -25.35 20.61
CA ASN A 79 -29.86 -25.01 21.72
C ASN A 79 -28.43 -25.52 21.49
N LYS A 80 -28.27 -26.70 20.90
CA LYS A 80 -26.95 -27.23 20.52
C LYS A 80 -26.30 -26.34 19.44
N THR A 81 -27.03 -25.93 18.42
CA THR A 81 -26.51 -25.06 17.35
C THR A 81 -26.19 -23.65 17.87
N ALA A 82 -26.99 -23.12 18.79
CA ALA A 82 -26.74 -21.84 19.47
C ALA A 82 -25.43 -21.85 20.28
N VAL A 83 -25.13 -22.96 20.97
CA VAL A 83 -23.83 -23.13 21.66
C VAL A 83 -22.68 -23.11 20.64
N TRP A 84 -22.83 -23.75 19.48
CA TRP A 84 -21.81 -23.71 18.43
C TRP A 84 -21.62 -22.30 17.84
N PHE A 85 -22.69 -21.52 17.67
CA PHE A 85 -22.57 -20.11 17.29
C PHE A 85 -21.77 -19.31 18.32
N ALA A 86 -22.02 -19.51 19.62
CA ALA A 86 -21.29 -18.83 20.68
C ALA A 86 -19.80 -19.23 20.69
N VAL A 87 -19.50 -20.53 20.54
CA VAL A 87 -18.11 -21.03 20.45
C VAL A 87 -17.40 -20.45 19.24
N LEU A 88 -18.05 -20.43 18.08
CA LEU A 88 -17.50 -19.86 16.85
C LEU A 88 -17.23 -18.36 17.00
N ALA A 89 -18.15 -17.60 17.61
CA ALA A 89 -17.99 -16.17 17.84
C ALA A 89 -16.78 -15.87 18.74
N VAL A 90 -16.62 -16.62 19.85
CA VAL A 90 -15.46 -16.47 20.74
C VAL A 90 -14.16 -16.87 20.02
N ALA A 91 -14.18 -17.97 19.26
CA ALA A 91 -13.01 -18.40 18.48
C ALA A 91 -12.62 -17.37 17.42
N HIS A 92 -13.58 -16.81 16.70
CA HIS A 92 -13.36 -15.79 15.67
C HIS A 92 -12.84 -14.48 16.29
N LEU A 93 -13.36 -14.06 17.45
CA LEU A 93 -12.86 -12.90 18.19
C LEU A 93 -11.39 -13.06 18.57
N VAL A 94 -11.03 -14.21 19.16
CA VAL A 94 -9.66 -14.51 19.61
C VAL A 94 -8.71 -14.62 18.41
N CYS A 95 -9.10 -15.36 17.36
CA CYS A 95 -8.27 -15.52 16.17
C CYS A 95 -8.07 -14.20 15.43
N GLY A 96 -9.14 -13.42 15.24
CA GLY A 96 -9.08 -12.11 14.58
C GLY A 96 -8.23 -11.11 15.36
N PHE A 97 -8.36 -11.08 16.69
CA PHE A 97 -7.52 -10.23 17.54
C PHE A 97 -6.04 -10.61 17.45
N LEU A 98 -5.71 -11.90 17.62
CA LEU A 98 -4.32 -12.38 17.57
C LEU A 98 -3.70 -12.19 16.19
N GLN A 99 -4.47 -12.43 15.11
CA GLN A 99 -4.06 -12.15 13.73
C GLN A 99 -3.64 -10.68 13.57
N MET A 100 -4.55 -9.76 13.91
CA MET A 100 -4.31 -8.32 13.76
C MET A 100 -3.12 -7.88 14.62
N PHE A 101 -3.02 -8.39 15.84
CA PHE A 101 -1.92 -8.10 16.75
C PHE A 101 -0.57 -8.58 16.19
N PHE A 102 -0.44 -9.83 15.73
CA PHE A 102 0.82 -10.36 15.20
C PHE A 102 1.28 -9.63 13.93
N PHE A 103 0.37 -9.35 12.99
CA PHE A 103 0.73 -8.62 11.77
C PHE A 103 1.11 -7.16 12.06
N ASN A 104 0.35 -6.47 12.91
CA ASN A 104 0.67 -5.07 13.26
C ASN A 104 2.00 -4.98 14.02
N TYR A 105 2.17 -5.80 15.06
CA TYR A 105 3.36 -5.79 15.90
C TYR A 105 4.63 -6.11 15.13
N THR A 106 4.62 -7.15 14.30
CA THR A 106 5.79 -7.54 13.49
C THR A 106 6.11 -6.51 12.41
N ALA A 107 5.10 -5.90 11.78
CA ALA A 107 5.31 -4.83 10.80
C ALA A 107 5.96 -3.60 11.44
N LEU A 108 5.48 -3.13 12.59
CA LEU A 108 6.05 -1.98 13.31
C LEU A 108 7.52 -2.22 13.71
N LEU A 109 7.84 -3.42 14.20
CA LEU A 109 9.23 -3.77 14.56
C LEU A 109 10.16 -3.77 13.34
N GLN A 110 9.71 -4.34 12.23
CA GLN A 110 10.47 -4.33 10.99
C GLN A 110 10.62 -2.93 10.42
N ALA A 111 9.56 -2.13 10.39
CA ALA A 111 9.59 -0.74 9.94
C ALA A 111 10.60 0.08 10.77
N LYS A 112 10.57 -0.06 12.10
CA LYS A 112 11.56 0.57 13.00
C LYS A 112 12.99 0.14 12.68
N ARG A 113 13.23 -1.15 12.44
CA ARG A 113 14.56 -1.68 12.11
C ARG A 113 15.05 -1.19 10.75
N ILE A 114 14.19 -1.23 9.73
CA ILE A 114 14.47 -0.69 8.39
C ILE A 114 14.80 0.79 8.48
N ARG A 115 14.01 1.58 9.23
CA ARG A 115 14.26 3.02 9.43
C ARG A 115 15.63 3.28 10.05
N LYS A 116 16.01 2.51 11.07
CA LYS A 116 17.34 2.63 11.70
C LYS A 116 18.49 2.27 10.74
N ILE A 117 18.35 1.18 9.99
CA ILE A 117 19.38 0.72 9.04
C ILE A 117 19.49 1.70 7.86
N TYR A 118 18.37 2.14 7.31
CA TYR A 118 18.32 3.11 6.22
C TYR A 118 18.96 4.44 6.65
N PHE A 119 18.54 4.99 7.80
CA PHE A 119 19.12 6.23 8.33
C PHE A 119 20.64 6.10 8.56
N LYS A 120 21.09 4.98 9.14
CA LYS A 120 22.52 4.70 9.27
C LYS A 120 23.20 4.61 7.90
N SER A 121 22.59 3.99 6.90
CA SER A 121 23.17 3.88 5.56
C SER A 121 23.30 5.25 4.89
N VAL A 122 22.26 6.09 4.96
CA VAL A 122 22.25 7.44 4.41
C VAL A 122 23.40 8.27 4.98
N LEU A 123 23.60 8.28 6.30
CA LEU A 123 24.70 9.04 6.93
C LEU A 123 26.10 8.58 6.51
N ASN A 124 26.24 7.33 6.06
CA ASN A 124 27.52 6.77 5.60
C ASN A 124 27.79 7.01 4.11
N GLN A 125 26.85 7.56 3.34
CA GLN A 125 27.08 7.86 1.93
C GLN A 125 28.12 8.99 1.77
N ASP A 126 28.80 8.98 0.63
CA ASP A 126 29.74 10.02 0.19
C ASP A 126 29.00 11.30 -0.24
N ILE A 127 29.72 12.42 -0.27
CA ILE A 127 29.15 13.74 -0.60
C ILE A 127 28.64 13.78 -2.05
N ALA A 128 29.33 13.14 -2.99
CA ALA A 128 28.92 13.10 -4.39
C ALA A 128 27.55 12.42 -4.57
N TRP A 129 27.24 11.39 -3.79
CA TRP A 129 25.91 10.80 -3.76
C TRP A 129 24.84 11.79 -3.27
N PHE A 130 25.14 12.60 -2.26
CA PHE A 130 24.21 13.63 -1.77
C PHE A 130 23.99 14.75 -2.79
N ASP A 131 25.01 15.15 -3.55
CA ASP A 131 24.89 16.16 -4.61
C ASP A 131 23.88 15.73 -5.70
N GLY A 132 23.69 14.42 -5.89
CA GLY A 132 22.71 13.84 -6.82
C GLY A 132 21.31 13.57 -6.22
N GLN A 133 21.08 13.86 -4.94
CA GLN A 133 19.81 13.59 -4.26
C GLN A 133 19.15 14.87 -3.75
N TYR A 134 17.84 14.99 -3.97
CA TYR A 134 17.06 16.06 -3.33
C TYR A 134 16.79 15.72 -1.87
N SER A 135 16.95 16.70 -0.98
CA SER A 135 16.68 16.54 0.45
C SER A 135 15.26 16.04 0.75
N GLY A 136 14.27 16.52 0.00
CA GLY A 136 12.88 16.08 0.10
C GLY A 136 12.68 14.59 -0.20
N THR A 137 13.42 14.05 -1.18
CA THR A 137 13.33 12.62 -1.53
C THR A 137 13.80 11.73 -0.39
N LEU A 138 14.89 12.11 0.29
CA LEU A 138 15.42 11.35 1.43
C LEU A 138 14.47 11.38 2.63
N ILE A 139 13.83 12.51 2.88
CA ILE A 139 12.82 12.66 3.94
C ILE A 139 11.62 11.77 3.63
N ASN A 140 11.07 11.84 2.41
CA ASN A 140 9.95 11.01 1.96
C ASN A 140 10.28 9.52 2.00
N GLN A 141 11.52 9.14 1.69
CA GLN A 141 11.97 7.75 1.82
C GLN A 141 12.01 7.30 3.29
N LEU A 142 12.43 8.16 4.21
CA LEU A 142 12.50 7.86 5.65
C LEU A 142 11.11 7.79 6.33
N THR A 143 10.13 8.55 5.82
CA THR A 143 8.78 8.63 6.34
C THR A 143 7.81 7.75 5.55
N GLU A 144 7.31 8.24 4.42
CA GLU A 144 6.22 7.66 3.62
C GLU A 144 6.59 6.31 2.99
N SER A 145 7.79 6.19 2.42
CA SER A 145 8.17 4.93 1.75
C SER A 145 8.32 3.77 2.73
N ILE A 146 8.81 4.03 3.95
CA ILE A 146 8.86 3.02 5.01
C ILE A 146 7.45 2.68 5.52
N ASP A 147 6.56 3.68 5.63
CA ASP A 147 5.15 3.46 5.99
C ASP A 147 4.40 2.61 4.95
N HIS A 148 4.69 2.78 3.65
CA HIS A 148 4.19 1.88 2.60
C HIS A 148 4.66 0.44 2.80
N ILE A 149 5.94 0.23 3.13
CA ILE A 149 6.47 -1.11 3.45
C ILE A 149 5.75 -1.70 4.66
N GLU A 150 5.60 -0.92 5.73
CA GLU A 150 4.89 -1.32 6.96
C GLU A 150 3.45 -1.78 6.66
N LYS A 151 2.68 -0.95 5.96
CA LYS A 151 1.30 -1.26 5.59
C LYS A 151 1.20 -2.50 4.71
N GLY A 152 2.14 -2.65 3.77
CA GLY A 152 2.18 -3.79 2.84
C GLY A 152 2.53 -5.12 3.50
N ILE A 153 3.42 -5.15 4.49
CA ILE A 153 3.78 -6.40 5.20
C ILE A 153 2.91 -6.68 6.44
N GLY A 154 2.17 -5.67 6.92
CA GLY A 154 1.36 -5.73 8.12
C GLY A 154 -0.09 -6.15 7.88
N ILE A 155 -1.03 -5.36 8.41
CA ILE A 155 -2.46 -5.71 8.46
C ILE A 155 -3.04 -6.03 7.07
N LYS A 156 -2.65 -5.29 6.03
CA LYS A 156 -3.18 -5.48 4.68
C LYS A 156 -2.80 -6.85 4.10
N PHE A 157 -1.65 -7.39 4.48
CA PHE A 157 -1.25 -8.75 4.12
C PHE A 157 -2.14 -9.79 4.79
N GLY A 158 -2.39 -9.67 6.09
CA GLY A 158 -3.29 -10.56 6.83
C GLY A 158 -4.73 -10.51 6.29
N LEU A 159 -5.25 -9.31 5.99
CA LEU A 159 -6.59 -9.14 5.40
C LEU A 159 -6.68 -9.77 4.01
N PHE A 160 -5.64 -9.65 3.18
CA PHE A 160 -5.63 -10.30 1.87
C PHE A 160 -5.71 -11.82 1.99
N ILE A 161 -4.91 -12.42 2.89
CA ILE A 161 -4.96 -13.87 3.15
C ILE A 161 -6.34 -14.27 3.67
N GLN A 162 -6.91 -13.51 4.60
CA GLN A 162 -8.23 -13.77 5.16
C GLN A 162 -9.31 -13.79 4.08
N TYR A 163 -9.40 -12.75 3.25
CA TYR A 163 -10.41 -12.68 2.19
C TYR A 163 -10.23 -13.77 1.12
N MET A 164 -8.99 -14.08 0.75
CA MET A 164 -8.72 -15.19 -0.17
C MET A 164 -9.09 -16.54 0.45
N SER A 165 -8.85 -16.72 1.74
CA SER A 165 -9.26 -17.92 2.48
C SER A 165 -10.78 -18.04 2.54
N THR A 166 -11.50 -16.95 2.83
CA THR A 166 -12.98 -16.94 2.82
C THR A 166 -13.54 -17.38 1.47
N PHE A 167 -12.96 -16.89 0.37
CA PHE A 167 -13.35 -17.30 -0.97
C PHE A 167 -13.11 -18.80 -1.23
N VAL A 168 -11.90 -19.30 -0.94
CA VAL A 168 -11.54 -20.70 -1.18
C VAL A 168 -12.35 -21.64 -0.29
N VAL A 169 -12.48 -21.35 1.00
CA VAL A 169 -13.27 -22.16 1.95
C VAL A 169 -14.76 -22.12 1.59
N GLY A 170 -15.29 -20.95 1.21
CA GLY A 170 -16.69 -20.82 0.79
C GLY A 170 -17.01 -21.68 -0.45
N LEU A 171 -16.10 -21.71 -1.44
CA LEU A 171 -16.24 -22.61 -2.59
C LEU A 171 -16.19 -24.08 -2.19
N ILE A 172 -15.24 -24.46 -1.34
CA ILE A 172 -15.08 -25.85 -0.86
C ILE A 172 -16.36 -26.30 -0.14
N VAL A 173 -16.86 -25.50 0.80
CA VAL A 173 -18.11 -25.78 1.55
C VAL A 173 -19.31 -25.89 0.59
N GLY A 174 -19.38 -25.02 -0.41
CA GLY A 174 -20.44 -25.06 -1.43
C GLY A 174 -20.43 -26.36 -2.24
N PHE A 175 -19.27 -26.78 -2.74
CA PHE A 175 -19.11 -28.02 -3.50
C PHE A 175 -19.42 -29.27 -2.67
N PHE A 176 -19.03 -29.28 -1.38
CA PHE A 176 -19.32 -30.39 -0.48
C PHE A 176 -20.81 -30.58 -0.21
N LYS A 177 -21.58 -29.49 -0.08
CA LYS A 177 -23.03 -29.56 0.18
C LYS A 177 -23.86 -29.90 -1.04
N GLY A 178 -23.44 -29.48 -2.23
CA GLY A 178 -24.26 -29.64 -3.41
C GLY A 178 -23.55 -29.21 -4.69
N TRP A 179 -22.86 -30.15 -5.33
CA TRP A 179 -22.04 -29.85 -6.51
C TRP A 179 -22.86 -29.28 -7.70
N LYS A 180 -24.10 -29.74 -7.91
CA LYS A 180 -24.96 -29.24 -9.00
C LYS A 180 -25.34 -27.78 -8.82
N LEU A 181 -25.79 -27.41 -7.62
CA LEU A 181 -26.16 -26.04 -7.30
C LEU A 181 -24.92 -25.12 -7.20
N ALA A 182 -23.81 -25.64 -6.68
CA ALA A 182 -22.54 -24.93 -6.62
C ALA A 182 -22.02 -24.54 -8.02
N LEU A 183 -22.15 -25.42 -9.02
CA LEU A 183 -21.78 -25.12 -10.41
C LEU A 183 -22.59 -23.95 -10.99
N VAL A 184 -23.90 -23.94 -10.75
CA VAL A 184 -24.77 -22.85 -11.19
C VAL A 184 -24.41 -21.54 -10.49
N ALA A 185 -24.15 -21.59 -9.18
CA ALA A 185 -23.75 -20.42 -8.43
C ALA A 185 -22.35 -19.91 -8.84
N ILE A 186 -21.41 -20.79 -9.22
CA ILE A 186 -20.13 -20.41 -9.82
C ILE A 186 -20.31 -19.74 -11.18
N ALA A 187 -21.29 -20.15 -12.00
CA ALA A 187 -21.59 -19.46 -13.25
C ALA A 187 -22.02 -18.00 -13.03
N THR A 188 -22.58 -17.67 -11.85
CA THR A 188 -22.91 -16.29 -11.47
C THR A 188 -21.72 -15.49 -10.89
N LEU A 189 -20.62 -16.15 -10.51
CA LEU A 189 -19.45 -15.47 -9.93
C LEU A 189 -18.80 -14.46 -10.87
N PRO A 190 -18.50 -14.77 -12.15
CA PRO A 190 -17.89 -13.79 -13.07
C PRO A 190 -18.76 -12.55 -13.25
N LEU A 191 -20.09 -12.73 -13.33
CA LEU A 191 -21.04 -11.63 -13.47
C LEU A 191 -20.99 -10.69 -12.25
N ASN A 192 -21.00 -11.26 -11.05
CA ASN A 192 -20.87 -10.50 -9.80
C ASN A 192 -19.50 -9.81 -9.69
N LEU A 193 -18.41 -10.49 -10.06
CA LEU A 193 -17.06 -9.90 -10.05
C LEU A 193 -16.94 -8.72 -11.02
N ILE A 194 -17.52 -8.81 -12.22
CA ILE A 194 -17.58 -7.69 -13.17
C ILE A 194 -18.34 -6.52 -12.55
N ALA A 195 -19.48 -6.77 -11.90
CA ALA A 195 -20.27 -5.74 -11.23
C ALA A 195 -19.46 -5.02 -10.12
N PHE A 196 -18.79 -5.79 -9.26
CA PHE A 196 -17.89 -5.24 -8.23
C PHE A 196 -16.72 -4.47 -8.85
N GLY A 197 -16.16 -4.95 -9.95
CA GLY A 197 -15.08 -4.27 -10.68
C GLY A 197 -15.52 -2.92 -11.26
N VAL A 198 -16.70 -2.86 -11.88
CA VAL A 198 -17.29 -1.61 -12.40
C VAL A 198 -17.55 -0.64 -11.25
N PHE A 199 -18.14 -1.10 -10.15
CA PHE A 199 -18.37 -0.28 -8.96
C PHE A 199 -17.06 0.30 -8.41
N ALA A 200 -16.03 -0.54 -8.23
CA ALA A 200 -14.73 -0.11 -7.72
C ALA A 200 -14.04 0.90 -8.66
N PHE A 201 -14.12 0.67 -9.97
CA PHE A 201 -13.55 1.57 -10.98
C PHE A 201 -14.24 2.94 -10.98
N VAL A 202 -15.58 2.95 -11.01
CA VAL A 202 -16.39 4.19 -10.96
C VAL A 202 -16.07 4.95 -9.66
N MET A 203 -16.09 4.27 -8.52
CA MET A 203 -15.78 4.87 -7.22
C MET A 203 -14.39 5.52 -7.22
N LYS A 204 -13.35 4.78 -7.64
CA LYS A 204 -11.97 5.29 -7.69
C LYS A 204 -11.84 6.49 -8.62
N ARG A 205 -12.41 6.42 -9.83
CA ARG A 205 -12.30 7.48 -10.84
C ARG A 205 -12.98 8.77 -10.41
N PHE A 206 -14.22 8.69 -9.93
CA PHE A 206 -14.98 9.88 -9.54
C PHE A 206 -14.49 10.49 -8.22
N PHE A 207 -13.99 9.69 -7.28
CA PHE A 207 -13.34 10.20 -6.07
C PHE A 207 -12.10 11.04 -6.41
N GLN A 208 -11.27 10.59 -7.37
CA GLN A 208 -10.11 11.35 -7.81
C GLN A 208 -10.49 12.68 -8.49
N LEU A 209 -11.53 12.68 -9.34
CA LEU A 209 -12.01 13.89 -10.01
C LEU A 209 -12.55 14.92 -9.02
N GLU A 210 -13.34 14.48 -8.03
CA GLU A 210 -13.85 15.33 -6.98
C GLU A 210 -12.71 15.91 -6.12
N PHE A 211 -11.75 15.09 -5.72
CA PHE A 211 -10.59 15.54 -4.96
C PHE A 211 -9.80 16.62 -5.72
N GLN A 212 -9.57 16.44 -7.03
CA GLN A 212 -8.90 17.44 -7.87
C GLN A 212 -9.69 18.75 -7.99
N ALA A 213 -11.02 18.68 -8.11
CA ALA A 213 -11.85 19.89 -8.17
C ALA A 213 -11.81 20.66 -6.84
N TYR A 214 -11.90 19.96 -5.70
CA TYR A 214 -11.77 20.58 -4.37
C TYR A 214 -10.37 21.14 -4.12
N ALA A 215 -9.31 20.50 -4.62
CA ALA A 215 -7.95 20.99 -4.48
C ALA A 215 -7.74 22.36 -5.12
N GLN A 216 -8.44 22.68 -6.22
CA GLN A 216 -8.37 24.01 -6.84
C GLN A 216 -9.01 25.10 -5.97
N ALA A 217 -10.17 24.81 -5.37
CA ALA A 217 -10.82 25.74 -4.44
C ALA A 217 -9.97 25.92 -3.17
N ALA A 218 -9.40 24.83 -2.64
CA ALA A 218 -8.50 24.87 -1.49
C ALA A 218 -7.22 25.67 -1.79
N ALA A 219 -6.68 25.62 -3.01
CA ALA A 219 -5.52 26.42 -3.41
C ALA A 219 -5.81 27.92 -3.37
N ILE A 220 -6.99 28.35 -3.85
CA ILE A 220 -7.44 29.75 -3.76
C ILE A 220 -7.53 30.19 -2.30
N ALA A 221 -8.19 29.40 -1.45
CA ALA A 221 -8.29 29.71 -0.03
C ALA A 221 -6.90 29.79 0.64
N GLY A 222 -5.99 28.89 0.27
CA GLY A 222 -4.61 28.90 0.73
C GLY A 222 -3.86 30.18 0.34
N GLU A 223 -4.00 30.64 -0.91
CA GLU A 223 -3.41 31.89 -1.40
C GLU A 223 -3.95 33.11 -0.62
N VAL A 224 -5.27 33.18 -0.46
CA VAL A 224 -5.96 34.30 0.21
C VAL A 224 -5.58 34.37 1.68
N PHE A 225 -5.57 33.24 2.40
CA PHE A 225 -5.20 33.23 3.81
C PHE A 225 -3.71 33.52 4.03
N ALA A 226 -2.84 33.05 3.14
CA ALA A 226 -1.41 33.38 3.20
C ALA A 226 -1.16 34.89 2.99
N ALA A 227 -1.93 35.53 2.11
CA ALA A 227 -1.79 36.94 1.73
C ALA A 227 -2.90 37.85 2.30
N ILE A 228 -3.50 37.49 3.44
CA ILE A 228 -4.72 38.17 3.95
C ILE A 228 -4.55 39.68 4.14
N ARG A 229 -3.37 40.13 4.60
CA ARG A 229 -3.06 41.56 4.77
C ARG A 229 -3.10 42.31 3.45
N THR A 230 -2.65 41.68 2.36
CA THR A 230 -2.69 42.25 1.02
C THR A 230 -4.12 42.32 0.51
N VAL A 231 -4.90 41.25 0.67
CA VAL A 231 -6.31 41.23 0.23
C VAL A 231 -7.12 42.34 0.90
N VAL A 232 -6.96 42.51 2.22
CA VAL A 232 -7.64 43.58 2.98
C VAL A 232 -7.11 44.97 2.60
N ALA A 233 -5.80 45.13 2.43
CA ALA A 233 -5.21 46.42 2.04
C ALA A 233 -5.72 46.93 0.69
N PHE A 234 -6.06 46.02 -0.23
CA PHE A 234 -6.63 46.34 -1.54
C PHE A 234 -8.17 46.25 -1.60
N GLY A 235 -8.86 45.97 -0.49
CA GLY A 235 -10.33 45.80 -0.45
C GLY A 235 -10.84 44.68 -1.38
N GLY A 236 -10.04 43.61 -1.51
CA GLY A 236 -10.26 42.52 -2.46
C GLY A 236 -11.15 41.38 -1.96
N GLU A 237 -11.75 41.48 -0.77
CA GLU A 237 -12.46 40.38 -0.11
C GLU A 237 -13.59 39.81 -0.98
N GLU A 238 -14.43 40.69 -1.55
CA GLU A 238 -15.54 40.28 -2.42
C GLU A 238 -15.07 39.63 -3.74
N LYS A 239 -13.93 40.08 -4.27
CA LYS A 239 -13.35 39.50 -5.49
C LYS A 239 -12.87 38.08 -5.23
N GLU A 240 -12.15 37.88 -4.14
CA GLU A 240 -11.61 36.58 -3.74
C GLU A 240 -12.71 35.61 -3.31
N HIS A 241 -13.74 36.11 -2.61
CA HIS A 241 -14.94 35.35 -2.28
C HIS A 241 -15.65 34.81 -3.53
N LYS A 242 -15.86 35.64 -4.56
CA LYS A 242 -16.43 35.21 -5.84
C LYS A 242 -15.55 34.16 -6.54
N ARG A 243 -14.23 34.39 -6.57
CA ARG A 243 -13.26 33.45 -7.16
C ARG A 243 -13.32 32.07 -6.49
N TYR A 244 -13.49 32.03 -5.17
CA TYR A 244 -13.66 30.79 -4.42
C TYR A 244 -15.00 30.11 -4.72
N ILE A 245 -16.11 30.85 -4.71
CA ILE A 245 -17.45 30.31 -5.01
C ILE A 245 -17.51 29.69 -6.41
N GLU A 246 -16.90 30.34 -7.41
CA GLU A 246 -16.90 29.83 -8.79
C GLU A 246 -16.26 28.42 -8.86
N LYS A 247 -15.12 28.22 -8.18
CA LYS A 247 -14.47 26.90 -8.09
C LYS A 247 -15.23 25.91 -7.23
N LEU A 248 -15.92 26.39 -6.20
CA LEU A 248 -16.78 25.54 -5.40
C LEU A 248 -17.96 25.00 -6.21
N HIS A 249 -18.54 25.81 -7.10
CA HIS A 249 -19.63 25.39 -7.99
C HIS A 249 -19.16 24.39 -9.05
N ASP A 250 -17.92 24.51 -9.55
CA ASP A 250 -17.30 23.47 -10.38
C ASP A 250 -17.15 22.15 -9.61
N ALA A 251 -16.69 22.20 -8.36
CA ALA A 251 -16.59 21.03 -7.49
C ALA A 251 -17.97 20.41 -7.18
N GLU A 252 -18.99 21.23 -6.97
CA GLU A 252 -20.38 20.81 -6.79
C GLU A 252 -20.88 20.01 -8.01
N LYS A 253 -20.68 20.52 -9.23
CA LYS A 253 -21.07 19.81 -10.46
C LYS A 253 -20.40 18.44 -10.58
N VAL A 254 -19.12 18.34 -10.19
CA VAL A 254 -18.39 17.07 -10.16
C VAL A 254 -18.96 16.15 -9.08
N GLY A 255 -19.27 16.67 -7.89
CA GLY A 255 -19.89 15.95 -6.79
C GLY A 255 -21.28 15.38 -7.13
N ILE A 256 -22.12 16.15 -7.85
CA ILE A 256 -23.42 15.69 -8.35
C ILE A 256 -23.22 14.54 -9.35
N LYS A 257 -22.33 14.70 -10.34
CA LYS A 257 -22.01 13.64 -11.31
C LYS A 257 -21.47 12.38 -10.63
N LYS A 258 -20.58 12.53 -9.64
CA LYS A 258 -20.07 11.44 -8.81
C LYS A 258 -21.22 10.72 -8.10
N SER A 259 -22.09 11.47 -7.43
CA SER A 259 -23.19 10.89 -6.63
C SER A 259 -24.15 10.10 -7.52
N THR A 260 -24.49 10.63 -8.69
CA THR A 260 -25.32 9.93 -9.68
C THR A 260 -24.62 8.68 -10.25
N ALA A 261 -23.33 8.77 -10.57
CA ALA A 261 -22.56 7.63 -11.08
C ALA A 261 -22.40 6.51 -10.04
N ILE A 262 -22.08 6.86 -8.79
CA ILE A 262 -22.00 5.89 -7.68
C ILE A 262 -23.38 5.28 -7.43
N GLY A 263 -24.44 6.10 -7.40
CA GLY A 263 -25.82 5.62 -7.23
C GLY A 263 -26.21 4.62 -8.32
N ALA A 264 -25.98 4.95 -9.60
CA ALA A 264 -26.25 4.07 -10.72
C ALA A 264 -25.44 2.76 -10.65
N SER A 265 -24.15 2.83 -10.32
CA SER A 265 -23.28 1.65 -10.19
C SER A 265 -23.69 0.76 -9.00
N THR A 266 -24.13 1.35 -7.89
CA THR A 266 -24.65 0.62 -6.71
C THR A 266 -25.96 -0.08 -7.05
N GLY A 267 -26.85 0.59 -7.78
CA GLY A 267 -28.08 -0.02 -8.29
C GLY A 267 -27.82 -1.19 -9.24
N PHE A 268 -26.87 -1.03 -10.18
CA PHE A 268 -26.45 -2.09 -11.08
C PHE A 268 -25.85 -3.30 -10.34
N LEU A 269 -24.99 -3.06 -9.35
CA LEU A 269 -24.43 -4.09 -8.48
C LEU A 269 -25.54 -4.84 -7.72
N GLY A 270 -26.47 -4.11 -7.11
CA GLY A 270 -27.62 -4.69 -6.40
C GLY A 270 -28.50 -5.53 -7.30
N MET A 271 -28.81 -5.04 -8.51
CA MET A 271 -29.60 -5.77 -9.51
C MET A 271 -28.95 -7.11 -9.87
N ILE A 272 -27.64 -7.14 -10.13
CA ILE A 272 -26.91 -8.37 -10.46
C ILE A 272 -26.94 -9.36 -9.30
N ILE A 273 -26.74 -8.89 -8.07
CA ILE A 273 -26.81 -9.73 -6.86
C ILE A 273 -28.20 -10.35 -6.73
N PHE A 274 -29.27 -9.55 -6.83
CA PHE A 274 -30.64 -10.08 -6.71
C PHE A 274 -31.04 -11.01 -7.86
N CYS A 275 -30.61 -10.74 -9.10
CA CYS A 275 -30.82 -11.66 -10.22
C CYS A 275 -30.08 -12.99 -10.01
N SER A 276 -28.83 -12.94 -9.50
CA SER A 276 -28.08 -14.15 -9.18
C SER A 276 -28.73 -14.94 -8.04
N ALA A 277 -29.23 -14.26 -7.01
CA ALA A 277 -29.99 -14.87 -5.93
C ALA A 277 -31.25 -15.55 -6.47
N ALA A 278 -32.05 -14.86 -7.29
CA ALA A 278 -33.27 -15.40 -7.87
C ALA A 278 -32.99 -16.68 -8.68
N LEU A 279 -31.93 -16.70 -9.48
CA LEU A 279 -31.53 -17.87 -10.27
C LEU A 279 -31.09 -19.04 -9.38
N ILE A 280 -30.26 -18.78 -8.36
CA ILE A 280 -29.78 -19.80 -7.41
C ILE A 280 -30.95 -20.38 -6.61
N PHE A 281 -31.86 -19.55 -6.11
CA PHE A 281 -33.03 -20.02 -5.37
C PHE A 281 -34.03 -20.76 -6.26
N TRP A 282 -34.30 -20.28 -7.47
CA TRP A 282 -35.21 -20.96 -8.41
C TRP A 282 -34.71 -22.36 -8.75
N TYR A 283 -33.43 -22.49 -9.12
CA TYR A 283 -32.83 -23.79 -9.39
C TYR A 283 -32.70 -24.62 -8.11
N GLY A 284 -32.33 -24.01 -6.98
CA GLY A 284 -32.25 -24.67 -5.68
C GLY A 284 -33.57 -25.30 -5.24
N ILE A 285 -34.69 -24.59 -5.37
CA ILE A 285 -36.04 -25.11 -5.08
C ILE A 285 -36.35 -26.30 -5.98
N LYS A 286 -36.01 -26.22 -7.28
CA LYS A 286 -36.19 -27.34 -8.21
C LYS A 286 -35.43 -28.58 -7.76
N LEU A 287 -34.16 -28.44 -7.32
CA LEU A 287 -33.39 -29.57 -6.78
C LEU A 287 -33.95 -30.11 -5.46
N VAL A 288 -34.49 -29.25 -4.60
CA VAL A 288 -35.13 -29.68 -3.35
C VAL A 288 -36.35 -30.56 -3.66
N LEU A 289 -37.15 -30.18 -4.65
CA LEU A 289 -38.36 -30.91 -5.05
C LEU A 289 -38.07 -32.20 -5.85
N GLU A 290 -37.09 -32.18 -6.75
CA GLU A 290 -36.81 -33.28 -7.69
C GLU A 290 -35.74 -34.26 -7.19
N GLU A 291 -34.73 -33.78 -6.45
CA GLU A 291 -33.53 -34.54 -6.07
C GLU A 291 -33.32 -34.66 -4.55
N GLN A 292 -34.34 -34.34 -3.74
CA GLN A 292 -34.30 -34.39 -2.27
C GLN A 292 -33.12 -33.62 -1.65
N TYR A 293 -32.76 -32.47 -2.22
CA TYR A 293 -31.80 -31.57 -1.58
C TYR A 293 -32.36 -31.01 -0.26
N ASP A 294 -31.50 -30.84 0.73
CA ASP A 294 -31.85 -30.14 1.97
C ASP A 294 -32.10 -28.64 1.69
N PRO A 295 -33.20 -28.04 2.18
CA PRO A 295 -33.47 -26.61 2.02
C PRO A 295 -32.34 -25.72 2.56
N GLY A 296 -31.70 -26.13 3.65
CA GLY A 296 -30.54 -25.45 4.22
C GLY A 296 -29.31 -25.50 3.33
N ALA A 297 -29.12 -26.52 2.50
CA ALA A 297 -28.01 -26.59 1.55
C ALA A 297 -28.06 -25.48 0.50
N VAL A 298 -29.26 -25.12 0.03
CA VAL A 298 -29.47 -24.00 -0.90
C VAL A 298 -29.01 -22.67 -0.28
N VAL A 299 -29.40 -22.44 0.97
CA VAL A 299 -29.05 -21.23 1.73
C VAL A 299 -27.53 -21.17 1.99
N ILE A 300 -26.92 -22.29 2.40
CA ILE A 300 -25.46 -22.39 2.62
C ILE A 300 -24.70 -22.02 1.34
N ILE A 301 -25.08 -22.61 0.21
CA ILE A 301 -24.38 -22.41 -1.07
C ILE A 301 -24.51 -20.96 -1.53
N PHE A 302 -25.72 -20.37 -1.44
CA PHE A 302 -25.96 -18.98 -1.81
C PHE A 302 -25.09 -18.01 -1.01
N PHE A 303 -25.15 -18.07 0.33
CA PHE A 303 -24.42 -17.11 1.17
C PHE A 303 -22.90 -17.29 1.08
N ASN A 304 -22.41 -18.52 0.97
CA ASN A 304 -20.97 -18.78 0.81
C ASN A 304 -20.41 -18.20 -0.48
N ILE A 305 -21.15 -18.33 -1.59
CA ILE A 305 -20.71 -17.85 -2.90
C ILE A 305 -20.84 -16.32 -2.99
N LEU A 306 -21.91 -15.76 -2.43
CA LEU A 306 -22.06 -14.31 -2.32
C LEU A 306 -20.93 -13.69 -1.49
N LEU A 307 -20.66 -14.23 -0.30
CA LEU A 307 -19.58 -13.74 0.55
C LEU A 307 -18.21 -13.97 -0.09
N GLY A 308 -18.00 -15.11 -0.75
CA GLY A 308 -16.79 -15.37 -1.52
C GLY A 308 -16.54 -14.30 -2.59
N THR A 309 -17.58 -13.90 -3.31
CA THR A 309 -17.49 -12.81 -4.31
C THR A 309 -17.11 -11.49 -3.67
N ILE A 310 -17.79 -11.11 -2.58
CA ILE A 310 -17.52 -9.87 -1.83
C ILE A 310 -16.07 -9.87 -1.30
N SER A 311 -15.59 -11.03 -0.83
CA SER A 311 -14.24 -11.19 -0.29
C SER A 311 -13.18 -10.99 -1.38
N VAL A 312 -13.36 -11.56 -2.57
CA VAL A 312 -12.46 -11.33 -3.71
C VAL A 312 -12.45 -9.84 -4.10
N GLY A 313 -13.62 -9.20 -4.17
CA GLY A 313 -13.72 -7.77 -4.43
C GLY A 313 -13.00 -6.91 -3.38
N SER A 314 -13.08 -7.30 -2.11
CA SER A 314 -12.43 -6.63 -0.98
C SER A 314 -10.93 -6.94 -0.86
N ALA A 315 -10.46 -8.04 -1.47
CA ALA A 315 -9.04 -8.41 -1.49
C ALA A 315 -8.23 -7.53 -2.45
N MET A 316 -8.82 -7.10 -3.57
CA MET A 316 -8.10 -6.36 -4.63
C MET A 316 -7.45 -5.05 -4.15
N PRO A 317 -8.11 -4.17 -3.37
CA PRO A 317 -7.46 -2.97 -2.84
C PRO A 317 -6.26 -3.26 -1.94
N ASN A 318 -6.24 -4.40 -1.25
CA ASN A 318 -5.09 -4.79 -0.41
C ASN A 318 -3.86 -5.12 -1.26
N TYR A 319 -4.05 -5.58 -2.50
CA TYR A 319 -2.96 -5.85 -3.43
C TYR A 319 -2.19 -4.58 -3.83
N GLU A 320 -2.88 -3.45 -3.97
CA GLU A 320 -2.24 -2.15 -4.28
C GLU A 320 -1.19 -1.78 -3.22
N TYR A 321 -1.44 -2.09 -1.95
CA TYR A 321 -0.46 -1.85 -0.86
C TYR A 321 0.80 -2.72 -1.01
N PHE A 322 0.70 -3.94 -1.54
CA PHE A 322 1.88 -4.76 -1.81
C PHE A 322 2.71 -4.19 -2.96
N ALA A 323 2.05 -3.69 -4.00
CA ALA A 323 2.73 -3.04 -5.12
C ALA A 323 3.46 -1.77 -4.67
N ALA A 324 2.80 -0.93 -3.85
CA ALA A 324 3.40 0.25 -3.24
C ALA A 324 4.60 -0.11 -2.35
N ALA A 325 4.45 -1.10 -1.47
CA ALA A 325 5.52 -1.58 -0.60
C ALA A 325 6.74 -2.08 -1.39
N LYS A 326 6.53 -2.86 -2.46
CA LYS A 326 7.63 -3.31 -3.33
C LYS A 326 8.35 -2.15 -3.99
N SER A 327 7.60 -1.18 -4.55
CA SER A 327 8.17 -0.01 -5.20
C SER A 327 9.04 0.81 -4.23
N SER A 328 8.51 1.11 -3.05
CA SER A 328 9.24 1.82 -1.99
C SER A 328 10.46 1.05 -1.47
N ALA A 329 10.37 -0.28 -1.38
CA ALA A 329 11.47 -1.12 -0.92
C ALA A 329 12.65 -1.14 -1.90
N VAL A 330 12.43 -1.04 -3.21
CA VAL A 330 13.51 -0.99 -4.21
C VAL A 330 14.45 0.18 -3.90
N GLU A 331 13.92 1.38 -3.72
CA GLU A 331 14.73 2.58 -3.47
C GLU A 331 15.47 2.50 -2.13
N ILE A 332 14.76 2.12 -1.07
CA ILE A 332 15.34 1.98 0.28
C ILE A 332 16.42 0.90 0.30
N PHE A 333 16.17 -0.25 -0.33
CA PHE A 333 17.10 -1.37 -0.30
C PHE A 333 18.35 -1.11 -1.14
N ASN A 334 18.22 -0.39 -2.26
CA ASN A 334 19.36 0.05 -3.05
C ASN A 334 20.29 0.97 -2.24
N THR A 335 19.73 1.95 -1.50
CA THR A 335 20.52 2.84 -0.65
C THR A 335 21.15 2.10 0.54
N ILE A 336 20.49 1.08 1.08
CA ILE A 336 21.07 0.24 2.15
C ILE A 336 22.21 -0.65 1.63
N GLN A 337 22.08 -1.17 0.40
CA GLN A 337 23.06 -2.08 -0.19
C GLN A 337 24.21 -1.37 -0.92
N ARG A 338 24.08 -0.07 -1.20
CA ARG A 338 25.15 0.73 -1.81
C ARG A 338 26.36 0.78 -0.87
N ASN A 339 27.48 0.29 -1.37
CA ASN A 339 28.78 0.47 -0.72
C ASN A 339 29.42 1.77 -1.26
N PRO A 340 29.61 2.82 -0.43
CA PRO A 340 30.19 4.07 -0.89
C PRO A 340 31.66 3.88 -1.27
N PRO A 341 32.17 4.54 -2.33
CA PRO A 341 33.59 4.49 -2.69
C PRO A 341 34.50 5.00 -1.57
N ILE A 342 34.03 6.04 -0.85
CA ILE A 342 34.69 6.60 0.33
C ILE A 342 33.96 6.07 1.57
N ASP A 343 34.46 4.96 2.12
CA ASP A 343 33.88 4.36 3.32
C ASP A 343 34.42 5.02 4.59
N LYS A 344 33.56 5.80 5.27
CA LYS A 344 33.86 6.44 6.56
C LYS A 344 34.12 5.43 7.69
N ARG A 345 33.75 4.16 7.52
CA ARG A 345 33.99 3.09 8.50
C ARG A 345 35.34 2.41 8.34
N ARG A 346 36.01 2.62 7.21
CA ARG A 346 37.31 2.01 6.96
C ARG A 346 38.34 2.65 7.87
N GLU A 347 38.97 1.86 8.73
CA GLU A 347 40.00 2.36 9.62
C GLU A 347 41.19 2.88 8.82
N GLY A 348 41.50 4.15 9.01
CA GLY A 348 42.72 4.77 8.50
C GLY A 348 43.91 4.52 9.44
N LYS A 349 45.09 5.01 9.04
CA LYS A 349 46.24 5.05 9.95
C LYS A 349 46.06 6.19 10.95
N LEU A 350 46.04 5.85 12.24
CA LEU A 350 46.05 6.85 13.30
C LEU A 350 47.48 7.37 13.48
N LEU A 351 47.70 8.65 13.19
CA LEU A 351 49.03 9.27 13.29
C LEU A 351 49.24 9.80 14.73
N PRO A 352 50.39 9.51 15.37
CA PRO A 352 50.65 9.92 16.76
C PRO A 352 50.89 11.42 16.94
N GLY A 353 51.13 12.16 15.84
CA GLY A 353 51.27 13.62 15.84
C GLY A 353 51.25 14.16 14.41
N ILE A 354 50.57 15.29 14.21
CA ILE A 354 50.40 15.94 12.91
C ILE A 354 51.22 17.23 12.91
N LYS A 355 52.21 17.34 12.00
CA LYS A 355 53.06 18.54 11.85
C LYS A 355 52.40 19.67 11.06
N GLY A 356 51.33 19.38 10.31
CA GLY A 356 50.60 20.36 9.50
C GLY A 356 51.21 20.63 8.11
N GLU A 357 52.21 19.85 7.68
CA GLU A 357 52.76 19.93 6.32
C GLU A 357 51.78 19.31 5.33
N LEU A 358 51.18 20.14 4.46
CA LEU A 358 50.29 19.74 3.38
C LEU A 358 51.00 19.93 2.04
N ASP A 359 50.97 18.89 1.20
CA ASP A 359 51.49 18.93 -0.16
C ASP A 359 50.37 18.49 -1.12
N ILE A 360 50.15 19.29 -2.16
CA ILE A 360 49.11 19.07 -3.17
C ILE A 360 49.82 19.05 -4.53
N GLN A 361 49.95 17.85 -5.10
CA GLN A 361 50.69 17.62 -6.34
C GLN A 361 49.73 17.22 -7.45
N ASP A 362 49.72 17.98 -8.55
CA ASP A 362 49.04 17.65 -9.81
C ASP A 362 47.57 17.21 -9.67
N VAL A 363 46.81 17.85 -8.78
CA VAL A 363 45.42 17.48 -8.55
C VAL A 363 44.53 18.12 -9.62
N SER A 364 43.77 17.28 -10.32
CA SER A 364 42.65 17.67 -11.18
C SER A 364 41.34 17.18 -10.57
N PHE A 365 40.33 18.04 -10.52
CA PHE A 365 39.06 17.74 -9.86
C PHE A 365 37.85 18.12 -10.71
N THR A 366 36.85 17.23 -10.70
CA THR A 366 35.56 17.39 -11.37
C THR A 366 34.46 16.87 -10.44
N TYR A 367 33.38 17.63 -10.29
CA TYR A 367 32.21 17.15 -9.56
C TYR A 367 31.49 16.07 -10.37
N GLU A 368 31.10 14.98 -9.72
CA GLU A 368 30.32 13.90 -10.37
C GLU A 368 28.97 14.41 -10.90
N SER A 369 28.39 15.43 -10.26
CA SER A 369 27.15 16.09 -10.70
C SER A 369 27.31 16.90 -12.00
N ARG A 370 28.54 17.26 -12.40
CA ARG A 370 28.87 18.02 -13.62
C ARG A 370 30.14 17.48 -14.28
N PRO A 371 30.10 16.27 -14.87
CA PRO A 371 31.30 15.60 -15.39
C PRO A 371 31.93 16.33 -16.58
N THR A 372 31.16 17.17 -17.27
CA THR A 372 31.56 17.96 -18.44
C THR A 372 32.41 19.17 -18.09
N THR A 373 32.30 19.69 -16.87
CA THR A 373 32.97 20.93 -16.45
C THR A 373 34.07 20.62 -15.45
N LYS A 374 35.33 20.61 -15.90
CA LYS A 374 36.47 20.49 -14.98
C LYS A 374 36.61 21.79 -14.18
N VAL A 375 36.49 21.69 -12.86
CA VAL A 375 36.57 22.84 -11.94
C VAL A 375 38.02 23.22 -11.65
N SER A 376 38.92 22.24 -11.65
CA SER A 376 40.36 22.45 -11.44
C SER A 376 41.18 21.56 -12.37
N GLN A 377 42.16 22.15 -13.06
CA GLN A 377 43.14 21.47 -13.90
C GLN A 377 44.56 21.91 -13.48
N ASN A 378 45.42 20.94 -13.16
CA ASN A 378 46.83 21.14 -12.81
C ASN A 378 47.05 22.22 -11.72
N MET A 379 46.30 22.13 -10.63
CA MET A 379 46.47 23.05 -9.51
C MET A 379 47.73 22.67 -8.72
N PHE A 380 48.87 23.27 -9.10
CA PHE A 380 50.01 23.39 -8.20
C PHE A 380 49.73 24.56 -7.27
N THR A 381 49.56 24.32 -5.98
CA THR A 381 49.43 25.42 -5.03
C THR A 381 50.43 25.28 -3.90
N GLN A 382 51.43 26.16 -3.97
CA GLN A 382 52.20 26.70 -2.84
C GLN A 382 51.27 27.41 -1.83
N LEU A 383 50.25 26.73 -1.31
CA LEU A 383 49.31 27.28 -0.32
C LEU A 383 49.90 27.32 1.11
N LEU A 384 51.23 27.48 1.21
CA LEU A 384 51.97 27.54 2.48
C LEU A 384 52.47 28.94 2.85
N ASN A 385 52.46 29.91 1.91
CA ASN A 385 52.96 31.26 2.22
C ASN A 385 51.95 32.21 2.88
N TYR A 386 50.64 31.88 2.93
CA TYR A 386 49.63 32.75 3.56
C TYR A 386 49.31 32.41 5.03
N VAL A 387 49.81 31.28 5.56
CA VAL A 387 49.55 30.85 6.96
C VAL A 387 50.86 30.63 7.77
N GLY A 388 52.01 31.07 7.25
CA GLY A 388 53.25 31.10 8.04
C GLY A 388 53.85 29.71 8.35
N PHE A 389 53.72 28.74 7.45
CA PHE A 389 54.43 27.47 7.54
C PHE A 389 55.54 27.40 6.48
N HIS A 390 56.80 27.35 6.93
CA HIS A 390 57.96 27.29 6.05
C HIS A 390 58.05 25.96 5.29
N ALA A 391 57.88 26.00 3.97
CA ALA A 391 58.21 24.90 3.08
C ALA A 391 59.73 24.86 2.80
N LYS A 392 60.38 23.72 3.05
CA LYS A 392 61.72 23.42 2.51
C LYS A 392 61.56 22.68 1.19
N TYR A 393 61.95 23.32 0.10
CA TYR A 393 62.08 22.69 -1.21
C TYR A 393 63.33 21.81 -1.27
N LYS A 394 63.18 20.55 -1.66
CA LYS A 394 64.24 19.75 -2.24
C LYS A 394 63.78 19.32 -3.64
N CYS A 395 64.26 20.04 -4.66
CA CYS A 395 64.32 19.53 -6.01
C CYS A 395 65.35 18.40 -6.04
N THR A 396 64.93 17.21 -6.44
CA THR A 396 65.83 16.20 -7.00
C THR A 396 65.30 15.85 -8.38
N GLN A 397 66.21 15.94 -9.35
CA GLN A 397 66.03 15.73 -10.79
C GLN A 397 65.51 14.34 -11.14
#